data_AF-A0A7C1RSL7-F1
#
_entry.id   AF-A0A7C1RSL7-F1
#
_cell.length_a   1.000
_cell.length_b   1.000
_cell.length_c   1.000
_cell.angle_alpha   90.00
_cell.angle_beta   90.00
_cell.angle_gamma   90.00
#
_symmetry.space_group_name_H-M   'P 1'
#
loop_
_entity.id
_entity.type
_entity.pdbx_description
1 polymer ?
#
loop_
_entity_poly.entity_id
_entity_poly.type
_entity_poly.pdbx_seq_one_letter_code
_entity_poly.pdbx_strand_id
1 'polypeptide(L)'
;MNVTRQQQIDAVMIELDGTDNKSKLCDNAILGISLAVSIAAAAASGRSLYKHLNTNASVLPVPQACLINGGLHAGNDLDIQEFCIMPTACLCKIQNP
;
A
#
# COMPACT_ATOMS: atom_id res chain seq x y z
N MET A 1 -5.83 7.46 -21.93
CA MET A 1 -4.67 6.63 -21.53
C MET A 1 -5.17 5.23 -21.20
N ASN A 2 -4.41 4.16 -21.48
CA ASN A 2 -4.85 2.80 -21.15
C ASN A 2 -4.57 2.51 -19.67
N VAL A 3 -5.57 2.03 -18.92
CA VAL A 3 -5.48 1.76 -17.47
C VAL A 3 -4.36 0.78 -17.10
N THR A 4 -3.98 -0.11 -18.02
CA THR A 4 -2.90 -1.09 -17.80
C THR A 4 -1.50 -0.49 -17.88
N ARG A 5 -1.36 0.79 -18.25
CA ARG A 5 -0.08 1.50 -18.37
C ARG A 5 0.25 2.29 -17.10
N GLN A 6 0.31 1.60 -15.95
CA GLN A 6 0.51 2.20 -14.62
C GLN A 6 1.70 3.19 -14.59
N GLN A 7 2.90 2.74 -15.00
CA GLN A 7 4.11 3.57 -15.00
C GLN A 7 3.97 4.85 -15.84
N GLN A 8 3.25 4.77 -16.97
CA GLN A 8 3.03 5.94 -17.82
C GLN A 8 2.09 6.94 -17.15
N ILE A 9 1.01 6.45 -16.54
CA ILE A 9 0.04 7.29 -15.83
C ILE A 9 0.72 7.97 -14.64
N ASP A 10 1.48 7.23 -13.83
CA ASP A 10 2.21 7.77 -12.69
C ASP A 10 3.26 8.80 -13.12
N ALA A 11 4.02 8.52 -14.19
CA ALA A 11 5.00 9.47 -14.72
C ALA A 11 4.35 10.78 -15.19
N VAL A 12 3.21 10.71 -15.87
CA VAL A 12 2.46 11.90 -16.28
C VAL A 12 1.96 12.70 -15.07
N MET A 13 1.51 12.05 -14.00
CA MET A 13 1.08 12.77 -12.79
C MET A 13 2.25 13.45 -12.08
N ILE A 14 3.42 12.79 -12.02
CA ILE A 14 4.65 13.36 -11.45
C ILE A 14 5.12 14.56 -12.27
N GLU A 15 5.14 14.43 -13.60
CA GLU A 15 5.52 15.52 -14.51
C GLU A 15 4.55 16.70 -14.42
N LEU A 16 3.24 16.41 -14.35
CA LEU A 16 2.20 17.43 -14.23
C LEU A 16 2.29 18.21 -12.92
N ASP A 17 2.66 17.54 -11.83
CA ASP A 17 2.95 18.20 -10.56
C ASP A 17 4.20 19.08 -10.66
N GLY A 18 5.29 18.53 -11.19
CA GLY A 18 6.54 19.25 -11.46
C GLY A 18 7.34 19.63 -10.21
N THR A 19 6.96 19.13 -9.02
CA THR A 19 7.72 19.30 -7.78
C THR A 19 8.22 17.94 -7.26
N ASP A 20 9.41 17.94 -6.64
CA ASP A 20 10.01 16.69 -6.14
C ASP A 20 9.15 16.00 -5.07
N ASN A 21 8.48 16.83 -4.25
CA ASN A 21 7.66 16.38 -3.11
C ASN A 21 6.16 16.31 -3.41
N LYS A 22 5.74 16.49 -4.68
CA LYS A 22 4.32 16.41 -5.07
C LYS A 22 3.43 17.45 -4.39
N SER A 23 3.98 18.61 -4.08
CA SER A 23 3.30 19.64 -3.28
C SER A 23 2.28 20.46 -4.06
N LYS A 24 2.37 20.51 -5.39
CA LYS A 24 1.51 21.35 -6.23
C LYS A 24 0.12 20.74 -6.44
N LEU A 25 0.06 19.45 -6.72
CA LEU A 25 -1.18 18.68 -6.91
C LEU A 25 -1.62 17.94 -5.64
N CYS A 26 -0.80 17.97 -4.59
CA CYS A 26 -0.92 17.16 -3.37
C CYS A 26 -0.62 15.67 -3.63
N ASP A 27 0.32 15.16 -2.84
CA ASP A 27 0.75 13.76 -2.81
C ASP A 27 -0.40 12.78 -2.62
N ASN A 28 -1.35 13.09 -1.73
CA ASN A 28 -2.52 12.26 -1.47
C ASN A 28 -3.43 12.12 -2.70
N ALA A 29 -3.54 13.17 -3.52
CA ALA A 29 -4.32 13.11 -4.76
C ALA A 29 -3.64 12.22 -5.80
N ILE A 30 -2.33 12.37 -5.99
CA ILE A 30 -1.53 11.55 -6.91
C ILE A 30 -1.59 10.08 -6.48
N LEU A 31 -1.38 9.79 -5.19
CA LEU A 31 -1.43 8.44 -4.65
C LEU A 31 -2.82 7.82 -4.80
N GLY A 32 -3.88 8.58 -4.49
CA GLY A 32 -5.26 8.13 -4.63
C GLY A 32 -5.59 7.71 -6.06
N ILE A 33 -5.20 8.52 -7.05
CA ILE A 33 -5.41 8.21 -8.47
C ILE A 33 -4.56 7.00 -8.88
N SER A 34 -3.29 6.94 -8.47
CA SER A 34 -2.37 5.83 -8.78
C SER A 34 -2.93 4.48 -8.32
N LEU A 35 -3.45 4.42 -7.09
CA LEU A 35 -4.09 3.22 -6.53
C LEU A 35 -5.38 2.85 -7.26
N ALA A 36 -6.23 3.84 -7.56
CA ALA A 36 -7.49 3.62 -8.28
C ALA A 36 -7.25 3.03 -9.68
N VAL A 37 -6.23 3.52 -10.39
CA VAL A 37 -5.81 3.00 -11.70
C VAL A 37 -5.37 1.53 -11.58
N SER A 38 -4.55 1.19 -10.58
CA SER A 38 -4.09 -0.18 -10.38
C SER A 38 -5.25 -1.15 -10.09
N ILE A 39 -6.20 -0.74 -9.25
CA ILE A 39 -7.42 -1.51 -8.96
C ILE A 39 -8.25 -1.71 -10.23
N ALA A 40 -8.45 -0.65 -11.01
CA ALA A 40 -9.20 -0.72 -12.27
C ALA A 40 -8.49 -1.60 -13.33
N ALA A 41 -7.16 -1.57 -13.40
CA ALA A 41 -6.38 -2.43 -14.29
C ALA A 41 -6.44 -3.91 -13.88
N ALA A 42 -6.41 -4.20 -12.57
CA ALA A 42 -6.63 -5.54 -12.05
C ALA A 42 -8.02 -6.07 -12.42
N ALA A 43 -9.07 -5.26 -12.19
CA ALA A 43 -10.43 -5.60 -12.54
C ALA A 43 -10.62 -5.83 -14.06
N ALA A 44 -10.07 -4.94 -14.90
CA ALA A 44 -10.13 -5.07 -16.35
C ALA A 44 -9.40 -6.32 -16.90
N SER A 45 -8.42 -6.84 -16.14
CA SER A 45 -7.69 -8.07 -16.50
C SER A 45 -8.22 -9.33 -15.82
N GLY A 46 -9.30 -9.24 -15.04
CA GLY A 46 -9.90 -10.37 -14.32
C GLY A 46 -8.97 -10.97 -13.25
N ARG A 47 -8.04 -10.17 -12.71
CA ARG A 47 -7.05 -10.61 -11.71
C ARG A 47 -7.32 -9.95 -10.37
N SER A 48 -7.01 -10.64 -9.28
CA SER A 48 -6.89 -10.00 -7.97
C SER A 48 -5.78 -8.95 -7.98
N LEU A 49 -5.91 -7.90 -7.16
CA LEU A 49 -4.93 -6.80 -7.12
C LEU A 49 -3.51 -7.30 -6.82
N TYR A 50 -3.34 -8.20 -5.86
CA TYR A 50 -2.02 -8.73 -5.50
C TYR A 50 -1.36 -9.49 -6.67
N LYS A 51 -2.14 -10.20 -7.50
CA LYS A 51 -1.65 -10.86 -8.72
C LYS A 51 -1.41 -9.90 -9.87
N HIS A 52 -2.14 -8.79 -9.92
CA HIS A 52 -1.90 -7.72 -10.88
C HIS A 52 -0.58 -7.00 -10.57
N LEU A 53 -0.33 -6.67 -9.31
CA LEU A 53 0.90 -6.01 -8.85
C LEU A 53 2.12 -6.92 -8.97
N ASN A 54 1.97 -8.21 -8.65
CA ASN A 54 3.03 -9.20 -8.83
C ASN A 54 2.41 -10.56 -9.18
N THR A 55 2.63 -11.03 -10.40
CA THR A 55 2.11 -12.31 -10.90
C THR A 55 2.57 -13.51 -10.06
N ASN A 56 3.77 -13.42 -9.47
CA ASN A 56 4.39 -14.45 -8.64
C ASN A 56 4.05 -14.34 -7.14
N ALA A 57 3.22 -13.37 -6.74
CA ALA A 57 2.85 -13.18 -5.33
C ALA A 57 2.22 -14.45 -4.73
N SER A 58 2.83 -14.94 -3.65
CA SER A 58 2.47 -16.19 -2.97
C SER A 58 2.76 -16.19 -1.46
N VAL A 59 3.32 -15.09 -0.95
CA VAL A 59 3.74 -14.96 0.46
C VAL A 59 2.72 -14.12 1.21
N LEU A 60 2.27 -14.60 2.37
CA LEU A 60 1.55 -13.79 3.34
C LEU A 60 2.55 -13.17 4.33
N PRO A 61 2.45 -11.86 4.63
CA PRO A 61 3.32 -11.24 5.61
C PRO A 61 2.97 -11.70 7.03
N VAL A 62 3.97 -11.79 7.91
CA VAL A 62 3.73 -11.95 9.35
C VAL A 62 3.10 -10.65 9.86
N PRO A 63 1.93 -10.71 10.51
CA PRO A 63 1.29 -9.50 11.00
C PRO A 63 2.10 -8.91 12.16
N GLN A 64 2.34 -7.60 12.11
CA GLN A 64 2.77 -6.81 13.25
C GLN A 64 1.54 -6.14 13.85
N ALA A 65 1.05 -6.65 14.98
CA ALA A 65 -0.15 -6.13 15.63
C ALA A 65 0.26 -5.24 16.81
N CYS A 66 -0.06 -3.94 16.74
CA CYS A 66 0.10 -3.02 17.87
C CYS A 66 -1.00 -3.28 18.91
N LEU A 67 -0.60 -3.58 20.16
CA LEU A 67 -1.52 -3.88 21.26
C LEU A 67 -1.56 -2.79 22.32
N ILE A 68 -0.45 -2.08 22.51
CA ILE A 68 -0.33 -1.01 23.50
C ILE A 68 0.25 0.21 22.81
N ASN A 69 -0.49 1.31 22.88
CA ASN A 69 -0.04 2.60 22.38
C ASN A 69 0.49 3.46 23.53
N GLY A 70 1.55 4.22 23.23
CA GLY A 70 2.13 5.24 24.11
C GLY A 70 2.43 6.52 23.32
N GLY A 71 3.21 7.41 23.92
CA GLY A 71 3.70 8.64 23.34
C GLY A 71 2.60 9.68 23.08
N LEU A 72 2.86 10.53 22.09
CA LEU A 72 2.09 11.77 21.84
C LEU A 72 0.58 11.56 21.67
N HIS A 73 0.17 10.38 21.21
CA HIS A 73 -1.22 10.09 20.85
C HIS A 73 -1.96 9.24 21.90
N ALA A 74 -1.29 8.73 22.94
CA ALA A 74 -1.86 7.75 23.87
C ALA A 74 -2.35 8.33 25.21
N GLY A 75 -1.95 9.57 25.54
CA GLY A 75 -2.40 10.26 26.76
C GLY A 75 -1.96 9.60 28.07
N ASN A 76 -0.96 8.71 28.02
CA ASN A 76 -0.36 8.03 29.16
C ASN A 76 1.14 8.35 29.26
N ASP A 77 1.78 7.96 30.35
CA ASP A 77 3.19 8.25 30.63
C ASP A 77 4.17 7.28 29.94
N LEU A 78 3.71 6.53 28.93
CA LEU A 78 4.53 5.56 28.23
C LEU A 78 5.27 6.24 27.08
N ASP A 79 6.60 6.33 27.15
CA ASP A 79 7.37 7.05 26.12
C ASP A 79 7.36 6.35 24.73
N ILE A 80 7.29 5.01 24.72
CA ILE A 80 7.31 4.21 23.48
C ILE A 80 5.94 4.29 22.80
N GLN A 81 5.91 4.64 21.50
CA GLN A 81 4.65 4.82 20.76
C GLN A 81 3.83 3.55 20.55
N GLU A 82 4.46 2.42 20.23
CA GLU A 82 3.74 1.19 19.88
C GLU A 82 4.48 -0.04 20.41
N PHE A 83 3.79 -0.85 21.19
CA PHE A 83 4.23 -2.21 21.53
C PHE A 83 3.49 -3.19 20.62
N CYS A 84 4.25 -3.76 19.68
CA CYS A 84 3.75 -4.70 18.71
C CYS A 84 4.12 -6.15 19.03
N ILE A 85 3.23 -7.09 18.72
CA ILE A 85 3.52 -8.53 18.75
C ILE A 85 3.51 -9.08 17.32
N MET A 86 4.44 -9.99 17.04
CA MET A 86 4.57 -10.69 15.76
C MET A 86 4.56 -12.22 15.98
N PRO A 87 3.57 -12.96 15.46
CA PRO A 87 3.52 -14.41 15.59
C PRO A 87 4.39 -15.09 14.51
N THR A 88 5.72 -15.02 14.66
CA THR A 88 6.69 -15.50 13.66
C THR A 88 6.70 -17.02 13.43
N ALA A 89 6.16 -17.79 14.37
CA ALA A 89 6.11 -19.25 14.30
C ALA A 89 4.85 -19.82 13.62
N CYS A 90 3.88 -18.98 13.21
CA CYS A 90 2.65 -19.44 12.58
C CYS A 90 2.83 -19.64 11.07
N LEU A 91 2.43 -20.80 10.55
CA LEU A 91 2.41 -21.07 9.11
C LEU A 91 1.09 -20.59 8.50
N CYS A 92 1.13 -19.47 7.79
CA CYS A 92 0.00 -19.01 6.97
C CYS A 92 0.39 -19.11 5.48
N LYS A 93 -0.19 -20.05 4.75
CA LYS A 93 -0.01 -20.21 3.30
C LYS A 93 -1.29 -19.76 2.59
N ILE A 94 -1.14 -19.01 1.50
CA ILE A 94 -2.25 -18.79 0.57
C ILE A 94 -2.59 -20.16 -0.03
N GLN A 95 -3.70 -20.76 0.39
CA GLN A 95 -4.23 -21.92 -0.30
C GLN A 95 -4.74 -21.44 -1.66
N ASN A 96 -4.12 -21.91 -2.75
CA ASN A 96 -4.75 -21.80 -4.06
C ASN A 96 -6.01 -22.67 -4.04
N PRO A 97 -7.15 -22.20 -4.58
CA PRO A 97 -8.26 -23.08 -4.91
C PRO A 97 -7.85 -24.12 -5.96
#